data_AF-A0A455T056-F1
#
_entry.id   AF-A0A455T056-F1
#
_cell.length_a   1.000
_cell.length_b   1.000
_cell.length_c   1.000
_cell.angle_alpha   90.00
_cell.angle_beta   90.00
_cell.angle_gamma   90.00
#
_symmetry.space_group_name_H-M   'P 1'
#
loop_
_entity.id
_entity.type
_entity.pdbx_description
1 polymer ?
#
loop_
_entity_poly.entity_id
_entity_poly.type
_entity_poly.pdbx_seq_one_letter_code
_entity_poly.pdbx_strand_id
1 'polypeptide(L)'
;MPNSQNFPLPGLLEWALAGRTFEDLQELALRLLPEQAQARWQRWHETQEISELETLLPQLSPGDQHLLEILVALEQGIELLQSRTQEILEHPFDSPLYFSEPEIRQLRWLIGLSESTLRRLQTCRSLQPFPLELDMGRRLFRYLGRILRYYPRRESLN
;
A
#
# COMPACT_ATOMS: atom_id res chain seq x y z
N MET A 1 -10.12 31.75 9.11
CA MET A 1 -8.82 31.48 8.46
C MET A 1 -8.33 30.15 8.99
N PRO A 2 -8.53 28.99 8.33
CA PRO A 2 -7.90 27.78 8.82
C PRO A 2 -6.41 27.85 8.48
N ASN A 3 -5.57 27.60 9.47
CA ASN A 3 -4.11 27.52 9.34
C ASN A 3 -3.74 26.60 8.18
N SER A 4 -3.32 27.19 7.06
CA SER A 4 -2.63 26.49 5.98
C SER A 4 -1.27 26.05 6.50
N GLN A 5 -1.22 24.94 7.24
CA GLN A 5 0.04 24.26 7.46
C GLN A 5 0.53 23.83 6.08
N ASN A 6 1.53 24.55 5.56
CA ASN A 6 2.25 24.19 4.35
C ASN A 6 3.04 22.91 4.63
N PHE A 7 2.36 21.77 4.56
CA PHE A 7 3.04 20.50 4.46
C PHE A 7 3.62 20.41 3.05
N PRO A 8 4.94 20.13 2.89
CA PRO A 8 5.48 19.89 1.57
C PRO A 8 4.73 18.72 0.95
N LEU A 9 4.28 18.88 -0.29
CA LEU A 9 3.59 17.81 -1.00
C LEU A 9 4.59 16.66 -1.25
N PRO A 10 4.20 15.41 -1.00
CA PRO A 10 4.99 14.24 -1.38
C PRO A 10 5.39 14.31 -2.86
N GLY A 11 6.68 14.24 -3.13
CA GLY A 11 7.22 14.16 -4.47
C GLY A 11 7.29 12.71 -4.96
N LEU A 12 7.87 12.53 -6.15
CA LEU A 12 8.01 11.21 -6.78
C LEU A 12 8.77 10.22 -5.88
N LEU A 13 9.78 10.69 -5.16
CA LEU A 13 10.58 9.86 -4.26
C LEU A 13 9.73 9.28 -3.12
N GLU A 14 8.92 10.10 -2.46
CA GLU A 14 8.04 9.62 -1.38
C GLU A 14 7.04 8.59 -1.88
N TRP A 15 6.51 8.76 -3.09
CA TRP A 15 5.59 7.79 -3.70
C TRP A 15 6.28 6.50 -4.12
N ALA A 16 7.49 6.58 -4.68
CA ALA A 16 8.30 5.41 -5.01
C ALA A 16 8.66 4.60 -3.74
N LEU A 17 9.06 5.28 -2.66
CA LEU A 17 9.34 4.65 -1.37
C LEU A 17 8.08 4.03 -0.75
N ALA A 18 6.91 4.65 -0.93
CA ALA A 18 5.65 4.10 -0.46
C ALA A 18 5.28 2.81 -1.22
N GLY A 19 5.44 2.81 -2.55
CA GLY A 19 5.27 1.62 -3.39
C GLY A 19 6.21 0.50 -2.95
N ARG A 20 7.51 0.81 -2.76
CA ARG A 20 8.47 -0.18 -2.27
C ARG A 20 8.10 -0.74 -0.89
N THR A 21 7.61 0.11 0.01
CA THR A 21 7.15 -0.33 1.33
C THR A 21 5.94 -1.27 1.22
N PHE A 22 5.04 -1.05 0.26
CA PHE A 22 3.94 -1.97 0.02
C PHE A 22 4.45 -3.33 -0.49
N GLU A 23 5.41 -3.35 -1.41
CA GLU A 23 6.05 -4.59 -1.89
C GLU A 23 6.72 -5.36 -0.75
N ASP A 24 7.53 -4.69 0.08
CA ASP A 24 8.20 -5.33 1.21
C ASP A 24 7.19 -5.91 2.22
N LEU A 25 6.07 -5.20 2.45
CA LEU A 25 4.99 -5.68 3.32
C LEU A 25 4.24 -6.84 2.69
N GLN A 26 4.03 -6.82 1.38
CA GLN A 26 3.39 -7.88 0.62
C GLN A 26 4.24 -9.17 0.69
N GLU A 27 5.55 -9.07 0.45
CA GLU A 27 6.48 -10.19 0.57
C GLU A 27 6.46 -10.80 1.98
N LEU A 28 6.45 -9.96 3.02
CA LEU A 28 6.36 -10.41 4.39
C LEU A 28 5.01 -11.08 4.69
N ALA A 29 3.90 -10.49 4.28
CA ALA A 29 2.56 -11.04 4.49
C ALA A 29 2.38 -12.38 3.78
N LEU A 30 2.93 -12.52 2.57
CA LEU A 30 2.91 -13.76 1.80
C LEU A 30 3.68 -14.87 2.53
N ARG A 31 4.87 -14.58 3.06
CA ARG A 31 5.67 -15.56 3.82
C ARG A 31 4.99 -16.05 5.10
N LEU A 32 4.06 -15.28 5.65
CA LEU A 32 3.30 -15.64 6.84
C LEU A 32 2.10 -16.53 6.54
N LEU A 33 1.66 -16.60 5.28
CA LEU A 33 0.56 -17.48 4.87
C LEU A 33 1.00 -18.95 4.81
N PRO A 34 0.07 -19.91 4.99
CA PRO A 34 0.31 -21.32 4.68
C PRO A 34 0.73 -21.53 3.22
N GLU A 35 1.58 -22.52 2.93
CA GLU A 35 2.10 -22.77 1.57
C GLU A 35 1.01 -22.91 0.51
N GLN A 36 -0.11 -23.58 0.84
CA GLN A 36 -1.25 -23.70 -0.05
C GLN A 36 -1.88 -22.34 -0.40
N ALA A 37 -1.95 -21.44 0.58
CA ALA A 37 -2.46 -20.09 0.40
C ALA A 37 -1.49 -19.23 -0.43
N GLN A 38 -0.18 -19.39 -0.22
CA GLN A 38 0.84 -18.74 -1.04
C GLN A 38 0.72 -19.15 -2.52
N ALA A 39 0.54 -20.45 -2.79
CA ALA A 39 0.38 -20.95 -4.16
C ALA A 39 -0.89 -20.42 -4.85
N ARG A 40 -1.99 -20.30 -4.11
CA ARG A 40 -3.25 -19.74 -4.62
C ARG A 40 -3.16 -18.23 -4.84
N TRP A 41 -2.51 -17.51 -3.93
CA TRP A 41 -2.18 -16.10 -4.11
C TRP A 41 -1.37 -15.88 -5.40
N GLN A 42 -0.32 -16.67 -5.61
CA GLN A 42 0.52 -16.56 -6.79
C GLN A 42 -0.27 -16.80 -8.09
N ARG A 43 -1.15 -17.81 -8.11
CA ARG A 43 -2.04 -18.05 -9.26
C ARG A 43 -3.00 -16.90 -9.50
N TRP A 44 -3.63 -16.39 -8.45
CA TRP A 44 -4.50 -15.22 -8.56
C TRP A 44 -3.74 -14.01 -9.12
N HIS A 45 -2.51 -13.77 -8.66
CA HIS A 45 -1.68 -12.66 -9.16
C HIS A 45 -1.37 -12.82 -10.66
N GLU A 46 -1.16 -14.05 -11.13
CA GLU A 46 -0.88 -14.35 -12.55
C GLU A 46 -2.13 -14.31 -13.44
N THR A 47 -3.27 -14.81 -12.96
CA THR A 47 -4.49 -14.97 -13.79
C THR A 47 -5.52 -13.87 -13.58
N GLN A 48 -5.43 -13.14 -12.46
CA GLN A 48 -6.42 -12.19 -11.98
C GLN A 48 -7.83 -12.81 -11.80
N GLU A 49 -7.92 -14.14 -11.67
CA GLU A 49 -9.18 -14.85 -11.46
C GLU A 49 -9.55 -14.92 -9.98
N ILE A 50 -10.59 -14.19 -9.57
CA ILE A 50 -11.00 -14.08 -8.15
C ILE A 50 -11.36 -15.43 -7.50
N SER A 51 -11.75 -16.42 -8.31
CA SER A 51 -12.06 -17.79 -7.89
C SER A 51 -10.88 -18.48 -7.19
N GLU A 52 -9.64 -18.12 -7.54
CA GLU A 52 -8.43 -18.64 -6.88
C GLU A 52 -8.36 -18.24 -5.41
N LEU A 53 -8.91 -17.07 -5.04
CA LEU A 53 -8.97 -16.59 -3.66
C LEU A 53 -10.27 -17.01 -2.95
N GLU A 54 -11.41 -16.95 -3.63
CA GLU A 54 -12.72 -17.28 -3.03
C GLU A 54 -12.78 -18.73 -2.52
N THR A 55 -12.16 -19.66 -3.26
CA THR A 55 -12.09 -21.07 -2.87
C THR A 55 -11.17 -21.31 -1.66
N LEU A 56 -10.23 -20.40 -1.41
CA LEU A 56 -9.27 -20.46 -0.32
C LEU A 56 -9.88 -19.94 1.00
N LEU A 57 -10.69 -18.87 0.96
CA LEU A 57 -11.20 -18.17 2.15
C LEU A 57 -11.81 -19.08 3.23
N PRO A 58 -12.68 -20.07 2.93
CA PRO A 58 -13.30 -20.92 3.95
C PRO A 58 -12.32 -21.85 4.67
N GLN A 59 -11.14 -22.08 4.08
CA GLN A 59 -10.12 -23.03 4.58
C GLN A 59 -9.08 -22.33 5.47
N LEU A 60 -9.05 -20.99 5.45
CA LEU A 60 -8.08 -20.18 6.17
C LEU A 60 -8.52 -19.88 7.60
N SER A 61 -7.55 -19.74 8.50
CA SER A 61 -7.80 -19.15 9.80
C SER A 61 -8.19 -17.67 9.65
N PRO A 62 -8.91 -17.06 10.62
CA PRO A 62 -9.21 -15.62 10.57
C PRO A 62 -7.96 -14.73 10.43
N GLY A 63 -6.82 -15.18 10.97
CA GLY A 63 -5.54 -14.48 10.82
C GLY A 63 -5.04 -14.52 9.37
N ASP A 64 -5.13 -15.68 8.72
CA ASP A 64 -4.70 -15.87 7.34
C ASP A 64 -5.65 -15.20 6.34
N GLN A 65 -6.96 -15.22 6.61
CA GLN A 65 -7.94 -14.45 5.83
C GLN A 65 -7.60 -12.97 5.84
N HIS A 66 -7.29 -12.42 7.02
CA HIS A 66 -6.90 -11.03 7.14
C HIS A 66 -5.57 -10.72 6.41
N LEU A 67 -4.59 -11.61 6.47
CA LEU A 67 -3.35 -11.47 5.69
C LEU A 67 -3.63 -11.49 4.18
N LEU A 68 -4.53 -12.35 3.73
CA LEU A 68 -4.93 -12.40 2.32
C LEU A 68 -5.64 -11.12 1.86
N GLU A 69 -6.55 -10.58 2.67
CA GLU A 69 -7.20 -9.28 2.39
C GLU A 69 -6.16 -8.15 2.29
N ILE A 70 -5.15 -8.16 3.17
CA ILE A 70 -4.05 -7.21 3.11
C ILE A 70 -3.27 -7.37 1.80
N LEU A 71 -2.95 -8.60 1.38
CA LEU A 71 -2.23 -8.85 0.13
C LEU A 71 -2.99 -8.30 -1.07
N VAL A 72 -4.30 -8.56 -1.18
CA VAL A 72 -5.15 -8.00 -2.24
C VAL A 72 -5.11 -6.47 -2.24
N ALA A 73 -5.23 -5.86 -1.06
CA ALA A 73 -5.21 -4.41 -0.92
C ALA A 73 -3.86 -3.81 -1.31
N LEU A 74 -2.76 -4.47 -0.95
CA LEU A 74 -1.40 -4.05 -1.30
C LEU A 74 -1.18 -4.11 -2.81
N GLU A 75 -1.62 -5.19 -3.48
CA GLU A 75 -1.51 -5.33 -4.94
C GLU A 75 -2.15 -4.14 -5.66
N GLN A 76 -3.42 -3.84 -5.34
CA GLN A 76 -4.14 -2.71 -5.93
C GLN A 76 -3.45 -1.36 -5.66
N GLY A 77 -2.80 -1.23 -4.50
CA GLY A 77 -2.02 -0.06 -4.14
C GLY A 77 -0.74 0.11 -4.95
N ILE A 78 -0.03 -0.99 -5.15
CA ILE A 78 1.19 -1.07 -5.94
C ILE A 78 0.86 -0.71 -7.40
N GLU A 79 -0.16 -1.34 -7.99
CA GLU A 79 -0.63 -1.05 -9.35
C GLU A 79 -1.00 0.43 -9.52
N LEU A 80 -1.74 1.02 -8.57
CA LEU A 80 -2.10 2.43 -8.60
C LEU A 80 -0.87 3.34 -8.59
N LEU A 81 0.08 3.10 -7.68
CA LEU A 81 1.29 3.91 -7.59
C LEU A 81 2.19 3.74 -8.81
N GLN A 82 2.33 2.52 -9.33
CA GLN A 82 3.09 2.24 -10.55
C GLN A 82 2.48 2.96 -11.75
N SER A 83 1.17 2.84 -11.94
CA SER A 83 0.44 3.52 -13.02
C SER A 83 0.66 5.04 -12.97
N ARG A 84 0.48 5.66 -11.80
CA ARG A 84 0.66 7.12 -11.65
C ARG A 84 2.11 7.56 -11.79
N THR A 85 3.06 6.75 -11.31
CA THR A 85 4.50 7.01 -11.50
C THR A 85 4.85 6.99 -12.99
N GLN A 86 4.35 6.00 -13.73
CA GLN A 86 4.57 5.87 -15.16
C GLN A 86 4.01 7.06 -15.95
N GLU A 87 2.79 7.51 -15.62
CA GLU A 87 2.19 8.71 -16.25
C GLU A 87 3.08 9.95 -16.07
N ILE A 88 3.71 10.17 -14.91
CA ILE A 88 4.62 11.31 -14.72
C ILE A 88 5.86 11.19 -15.57
N LEU A 89 6.46 9.99 -15.64
CA LEU A 89 7.67 9.77 -16.42
C LEU A 89 7.44 10.03 -17.92
N GLU A 90 6.20 9.92 -18.38
CA GLU A 90 5.76 10.26 -19.74
C GLU A 90 5.48 11.77 -19.93
N HIS A 91 5.51 12.55 -18.85
CA HIS A 91 5.28 13.99 -18.82
C HIS A 91 6.56 14.75 -18.39
N PRO A 92 6.59 16.10 -18.49
CA PRO A 92 7.75 16.88 -18.06
C PRO A 92 8.08 16.62 -16.59
N PHE A 93 9.37 16.40 -16.28
CA PHE A 93 9.93 16.00 -14.98
C PHE A 93 9.47 16.85 -13.78
N ASP A 94 9.02 18.08 -14.00
CA ASP A 94 8.59 19.02 -12.95
C ASP A 94 7.08 18.95 -12.65
N SER A 95 6.35 18.01 -13.24
CA SER A 95 4.91 17.85 -13.02
C SER A 95 4.63 17.13 -11.69
N PRO A 96 3.97 17.75 -10.71
CA PRO A 96 3.59 17.06 -9.48
C PRO A 96 2.57 15.93 -9.72
N LEU A 97 2.66 14.87 -8.91
CA LEU A 97 1.78 13.69 -8.97
C LEU A 97 0.39 14.02 -8.45
N TYR A 98 -0.56 14.35 -9.32
CA TYR A 98 -1.93 14.58 -8.87
C TYR A 98 -2.75 13.31 -8.90
N PHE A 99 -3.48 13.09 -7.82
CA PHE A 99 -4.47 12.03 -7.71
C PHE A 99 -5.87 12.62 -7.80
N SER A 100 -6.79 11.84 -8.35
CA SER A 100 -8.22 12.08 -8.23
C SER A 100 -8.70 11.88 -6.79
N GLU A 101 -9.86 12.43 -6.44
CA GLU A 101 -10.43 12.25 -5.10
C GLU A 101 -10.68 10.76 -4.74
N PRO A 102 -11.16 9.88 -5.64
CA PRO A 102 -11.24 8.44 -5.38
C PRO A 102 -9.88 7.80 -5.04
N GLU A 103 -8.82 8.17 -5.76
CA GLU A 103 -7.47 7.64 -5.54
C GLU A 103 -6.89 8.11 -4.21
N ILE A 104 -7.12 9.38 -3.84
CA ILE A 104 -6.76 9.89 -2.51
C ILE A 104 -7.44 9.09 -1.41
N ARG A 105 -8.73 8.74 -1.57
CA ARG A 105 -9.45 7.92 -0.59
C ARG A 105 -8.86 6.51 -0.50
N GLN A 106 -8.60 5.88 -1.65
CA GLN A 106 -7.99 4.55 -1.73
C GLN A 106 -6.60 4.53 -1.06
N LEU A 107 -5.73 5.48 -1.41
CA LEU A 107 -4.39 5.60 -0.82
C LEU A 107 -4.43 5.84 0.68
N ARG A 108 -5.33 6.71 1.16
CA ARG A 108 -5.50 6.94 2.60
C ARG A 108 -5.94 5.70 3.35
N TRP A 109 -6.90 4.96 2.78
CA TRP A 109 -7.34 3.69 3.35
C TRP A 109 -6.20 2.69 3.39
N LEU A 110 -5.48 2.52 2.27
CA LEU A 110 -4.37 1.57 2.17
C LEU A 110 -3.22 1.92 3.11
N ILE A 111 -2.83 3.19 3.20
CA ILE A 111 -1.81 3.66 4.14
C ILE A 111 -2.22 3.36 5.59
N GLY A 112 -3.49 3.57 5.93
CA GLY A 112 -4.02 3.24 7.25
C GLY A 112 -3.98 1.74 7.54
N LEU A 113 -4.37 0.92 6.57
CA LEU A 113 -4.31 -0.54 6.66
C LEU A 113 -2.87 -1.01 6.86
N SER A 114 -1.94 -0.59 6.00
CA SER A 114 -0.53 -0.98 6.05
C SER A 114 0.15 -0.51 7.35
N GLU A 115 -0.14 0.68 7.86
CA GLU A 115 0.40 1.15 9.15
C GLU A 115 -0.09 0.29 10.33
N SER A 116 -1.36 -0.09 10.31
CA SER A 116 -1.96 -0.98 11.31
C SER A 116 -1.33 -2.38 11.25
N THR A 117 -1.17 -2.94 10.05
CA THR A 117 -0.54 -4.24 9.81
C THR A 117 0.92 -4.24 10.28
N LEU A 118 1.71 -3.25 9.87
CA LEU A 118 3.11 -3.10 10.29
C LEU A 118 3.24 -3.04 11.81
N ARG A 119 2.35 -2.28 12.48
CA ARG A 119 2.33 -2.20 13.94
C ARG A 119 2.05 -3.57 14.57
N ARG A 120 1.12 -4.35 14.02
CA ARG A 120 0.81 -5.70 14.51
C ARG A 120 2.00 -6.65 14.30
N LEU A 121 2.57 -6.68 13.10
CA LEU A 121 3.71 -7.55 12.76
C LEU A 121 4.95 -7.22 13.58
N GLN A 122 5.18 -5.95 13.91
CA GLN A 122 6.29 -5.54 14.79
C GLN A 122 6.17 -6.14 16.20
N THR A 123 4.97 -6.51 16.66
CA THR A 123 4.79 -7.20 17.95
C THR A 123 4.97 -8.71 17.88
N CYS A 124 5.08 -9.29 16.68
CA CYS A 124 5.30 -10.71 16.49
C CYS A 124 6.76 -11.08 16.84
N ARG A 125 6.93 -11.96 17.83
CA ARG A 125 8.26 -12.41 18.27
C ARG A 125 9.03 -13.19 17.21
N SER A 126 8.33 -13.93 16.36
CA SER A 126 8.91 -14.69 15.25
C SER A 126 9.53 -13.81 14.16
N LEU A 127 9.20 -12.51 14.15
CA LEU A 127 9.69 -11.53 13.19
C LEU A 127 10.75 -10.61 13.80
N GLN A 128 11.39 -11.02 14.90
CA GLN A 128 12.45 -10.23 15.53
C GLN A 128 13.85 -10.73 15.11
N PRO A 129 14.75 -9.84 14.65
CA PRO A 129 14.57 -8.39 14.51
C PRO A 129 13.63 -8.02 13.37
N PHE A 130 12.77 -7.01 13.59
CA PHE A 130 11.85 -6.53 12.57
C PHE A 130 12.62 -5.83 11.43
N PRO A 131 12.30 -6.06 10.15
CA PRO A 131 13.01 -5.44 9.03
C PRO A 131 13.05 -3.91 9.13
N LEU A 132 14.24 -3.33 8.95
CA LEU A 132 14.47 -1.89 9.10
C LEU A 132 13.67 -1.10 8.06
N GLU A 133 13.62 -1.62 6.84
CA GLU A 133 12.90 -1.08 5.69
C GLU A 133 11.42 -0.88 6.03
N LEU A 134 10.82 -1.85 6.72
CA LEU A 134 9.43 -1.80 7.16
C LEU A 134 9.21 -0.83 8.34
N ASP A 135 10.19 -0.64 9.23
CA ASP A 135 10.12 0.43 10.26
C ASP A 135 10.17 1.83 9.63
N MET A 136 11.06 2.01 8.64
CA MET A 136 11.17 3.26 7.87
C MET A 136 9.89 3.51 7.08
N GLY A 137 9.37 2.50 6.39
CA GLY A 137 8.11 2.54 5.67
C GLY A 137 6.93 2.91 6.56
N ARG A 138 6.86 2.40 7.80
CA ARG A 138 5.85 2.80 8.78
C ARG A 138 5.92 4.30 9.13
N ARG A 139 7.12 4.91 9.16
CA ARG A 139 7.27 6.36 9.38
C ARG A 139 6.78 7.15 8.16
N LEU A 140 7.12 6.68 6.96
CA LEU A 140 6.65 7.26 5.71
C LEU A 140 5.12 7.24 5.62
N PHE A 141 4.47 6.11 5.91
CA PHE A 141 3.01 6.00 5.93
C PHE A 141 2.35 6.95 6.93
N ARG A 142 2.93 7.14 8.12
CA ARG A 142 2.44 8.14 9.08
C ARG A 142 2.55 9.57 8.55
N TYR A 143 3.61 9.87 7.82
CA TYR A 143 3.79 11.16 7.15
C TYR A 143 2.76 11.35 6.02
N LEU A 144 2.67 10.41 5.09
CA LEU A 144 1.73 10.45 3.96
C LEU A 144 0.28 10.52 4.41
N GLY A 145 -0.10 9.72 5.42
CA GLY A 145 -1.46 9.72 5.96
C GLY A 145 -1.89 11.07 6.54
N ARG A 146 -0.95 11.87 7.08
CA ARG A 146 -1.24 13.23 7.57
C ARG A 146 -1.44 14.20 6.42
N ILE A 147 -0.65 14.08 5.36
CA ILE A 147 -0.61 15.07 4.27
C ILE A 147 -1.67 14.80 3.21
N LEU A 148 -2.03 13.53 2.97
CA LEU A 148 -3.03 13.14 1.99
C LEU A 148 -4.40 13.79 2.22
N ARG A 149 -4.72 14.19 3.46
CA ARG A 149 -5.94 14.97 3.75
C ARG A 149 -5.95 16.32 3.03
N TYR A 150 -4.79 16.94 2.88
CA TYR A 150 -4.59 18.28 2.33
C TYR A 150 -4.06 18.26 0.90
N TYR A 151 -3.86 17.06 0.33
CA TYR A 151 -3.29 16.89 -1.01
C TYR A 151 -4.19 17.53 -2.08
N PRO A 152 -3.65 18.35 -3.00
CA PRO A 152 -4.42 18.94 -4.09
C PRO A 152 -4.99 17.84 -4.99
N ARG A 153 -6.27 17.98 -5.35
CA ARG A 153 -6.98 16.99 -6.16
C ARG A 153 -6.84 17.36 -7.62
N ARG A 154 -6.73 16.37 -8.50
CA ARG A 154 -6.66 16.62 -9.95
C ARG A 154 -7.88 17.42 -10.45
N GLU A 155 -9.05 17.13 -9.90
CA GLU A 155 -10.30 17.82 -10.24
C GLU A 155 -10.33 19.29 -9.84
N SER A 156 -9.50 19.70 -8.88
CA SER A 156 -9.41 21.11 -8.43
C SER A 156 -8.44 21.96 -9.25
N LEU A 157 -7.80 21.38 -10.27
CA LEU A 157 -6.82 22.04 -11.14
C LEU A 157 -7.37 22.35 -12.54
N ASN A 158 -8.56 21.83 -12.86
CA ASN A 158 -9.33 22.09 -14.08
C ASN A 158 -10.31 23.24 -13.85
#